data_AF-A0AB74LYN9-F1
#
_entry.id   AF-A0AB74LYN9-F1
#
_cell.length_a   1.000
_cell.length_b   1.000
_cell.length_c   1.000
_cell.angle_alpha   90.00
_cell.angle_beta   90.00
_cell.angle_gamma   90.00
#
_symmetry.space_group_name_H-M   'P 1'
#
loop_
_entity.id
_entity.type
_entity.pdbx_description
1 polymer ?
#
loop_
_entity_poly.entity_id
_entity_poly.type
_entity_poly.pdbx_seq_one_letter_code
_entity_poly.pdbx_strand_id
1 'polypeptide(L)'
;MIAARDAFGPWRTDIEAGERLARLRSMQAIARLCLGPRGSAFVDTLRAAETDPAQLEPALRALDELAALDRRQVLASFAALHRGGR
;
A
#
# COMPACT_ATOMS: atom_id res chain seq x y z
N MET A 1 8.26 -12.78 4.93
CA MET A 1 7.05 -13.52 4.51
C MET A 1 5.82 -12.74 4.97
N ILE A 2 4.83 -12.52 4.10
CA ILE A 2 3.59 -11.80 4.44
C ILE A 2 2.66 -12.73 5.22
N ALA A 3 2.22 -12.31 6.42
CA ALA A 3 1.29 -13.10 7.21
C ALA A 3 -0.13 -13.04 6.64
N ALA A 4 -0.96 -14.07 6.91
CA ALA A 4 -2.33 -14.14 6.38
C ALA A 4 -3.20 -12.91 6.75
N ARG A 5 -3.00 -12.34 7.95
CA ARG A 5 -3.69 -11.12 8.39
C ARG A 5 -3.34 -9.87 7.56
N ASP A 6 -2.18 -9.91 6.90
CA ASP A 6 -1.64 -8.81 6.11
C ASP A 6 -1.86 -9.04 4.59
N ALA A 7 -2.56 -10.12 4.22
CA ALA A 7 -2.88 -10.47 2.83
C ALA A 7 -4.06 -9.64 2.28
N PHE A 8 -3.91 -8.32 2.22
CA PHE A 8 -4.90 -7.40 1.65
C PHE A 8 -4.29 -6.49 0.58
N GLY A 9 -5.13 -5.85 -0.24
CA GLY A 9 -4.66 -4.85 -1.20
C GLY A 9 -3.56 -5.38 -2.13
N PRO A 10 -2.37 -4.72 -2.20
CA PRO A 10 -1.22 -5.18 -2.97
C PRO A 10 -0.51 -6.44 -2.41
N TRP A 11 -0.74 -6.82 -1.15
CA TRP A 11 -0.05 -7.93 -0.47
C TRP A 11 -0.79 -9.27 -0.58
N ARG A 12 -1.92 -9.29 -1.28
CA ARG A 12 -2.64 -10.52 -1.61
C ARG A 12 -1.77 -11.46 -2.44
N THR A 13 -1.82 -12.75 -2.13
CA THR A 13 -1.11 -13.80 -2.87
C THR A 13 -1.88 -14.27 -4.10
N ASP A 14 -3.18 -14.00 -4.15
CA ASP A 14 -4.13 -14.47 -5.15
C ASP A 14 -4.48 -13.42 -6.22
N ILE A 15 -3.63 -12.41 -6.41
CA ILE A 15 -3.80 -11.38 -7.46
C ILE A 15 -2.69 -11.44 -8.49
N GLU A 16 -3.07 -11.22 -9.75
CA GLU A 16 -2.14 -11.14 -10.87
C GLU A 16 -1.20 -9.93 -10.75
N ALA A 17 -0.06 -10.00 -11.45
CA ALA A 17 0.97 -8.97 -11.39
C ALA A 17 0.46 -7.58 -11.83
N GLY A 18 -0.38 -7.50 -12.85
CA GLY A 18 -0.96 -6.23 -13.32
C GLY A 18 -1.85 -5.56 -12.27
N GLU A 19 -2.74 -6.33 -11.63
CA GLU A 19 -3.60 -5.85 -10.54
C GLU A 19 -2.77 -5.41 -9.33
N ARG A 20 -1.71 -6.16 -8.99
CA ARG A 20 -0.78 -5.79 -7.92
C ARG A 20 -0.14 -4.43 -8.19
N LEU A 21 0.37 -4.22 -9.41
CA LEU A 21 0.98 -2.96 -9.82
C LEU A 21 -0.02 -1.81 -9.75
N ALA A 22 -1.25 -2.01 -10.22
CA ALA A 22 -2.32 -1.01 -10.12
C ALA A 22 -2.58 -0.61 -8.66
N ARG A 23 -2.72 -1.60 -7.76
CA ARG A 23 -2.94 -1.35 -6.33
C ARG A 23 -1.77 -0.66 -5.64
N LEU A 24 -0.53 -1.02 -5.97
CA LEU A 24 0.66 -0.31 -5.47
C LEU A 24 0.62 1.16 -5.85
N ARG A 25 0.33 1.47 -7.12
CA ARG A 25 0.22 2.86 -7.62
C ARG A 25 -0.94 3.62 -6.98
N SER A 26 -2.09 2.98 -6.78
CA SER A 26 -3.22 3.59 -6.06
C SER A 26 -2.86 3.92 -4.61
N MET A 27 -2.22 2.99 -3.90
CA MET A 27 -1.77 3.22 -2.52
C MET A 27 -0.73 4.33 -2.44
N GLN A 28 0.19 4.37 -3.41
CA GLN A 28 1.20 5.41 -3.52
C GLN A 28 0.58 6.81 -3.73
N ALA A 29 -0.42 6.92 -4.60
CA ALA A 29 -1.16 8.17 -4.81
C ALA A 29 -1.87 8.64 -3.53
N ILE A 30 -2.55 7.73 -2.84
CA ILE A 30 -3.24 8.01 -1.58
C ILE A 30 -2.24 8.45 -0.51
N ALA A 31 -1.12 7.76 -0.35
CA ALA A 31 -0.09 8.11 0.61
C ALA A 31 0.48 9.52 0.36
N ARG A 32 0.74 9.88 -0.90
CA ARG A 32 1.18 11.24 -1.27
C ARG A 32 0.14 12.30 -0.88
N LEU A 33 -1.15 12.04 -1.14
CA LEU A 33 -2.24 12.98 -0.84
C LEU A 33 -2.51 13.14 0.66
N CYS A 34 -2.51 12.04 1.42
CA CYS A 34 -2.83 12.07 2.85
C CYS A 34 -1.64 12.51 3.71
N LEU A 35 -0.43 12.05 3.39
CA LEU A 35 0.73 12.20 4.26
C LEU A 35 1.65 13.35 3.84
N GLY A 36 1.62 13.71 2.55
CA GLY A 36 2.56 14.65 1.97
C GLY A 36 4.01 14.20 2.16
N PRO A 37 4.95 15.12 2.46
CA PRO A 37 6.37 14.79 2.65
C PRO A 37 6.64 13.78 3.77
N ARG A 38 5.78 13.70 4.79
CA ARG A 38 5.95 12.78 5.92
C ARG A 38 5.83 11.30 5.53
N GLY A 39 5.17 11.01 4.40
CA GLY A 39 5.00 9.66 3.87
C GLY A 39 6.02 9.25 2.81
N SER A 40 7.10 10.03 2.60
CA SER A 40 8.07 9.77 1.53
C SER A 40 8.69 8.38 1.59
N ALA A 41 9.16 7.96 2.78
CA ALA A 41 9.76 6.65 2.98
C ALA A 41 8.78 5.51 2.60
N PHE A 42 7.52 5.62 3.01
CA PHE A 42 6.49 4.65 2.63
C PHE A 42 6.24 4.65 1.12
N VAL A 43 6.10 5.83 0.50
CA VAL A 43 5.93 5.98 -0.95
C VAL A 43 7.08 5.38 -1.75
N ASP A 44 8.31 5.51 -1.26
CA ASP A 44 9.51 4.97 -1.89
C ASP A 44 9.56 3.45 -1.83
N THR A 45 9.16 2.84 -0.70
CA THR A 45 9.03 1.37 -0.60
C THR A 45 7.96 0.83 -1.54
N LEU A 46 6.82 1.51 -1.67
CA LEU A 46 5.78 1.14 -2.64
C LEU A 46 6.29 1.22 -4.08
N ARG A 47 7.08 2.26 -4.40
CA ARG A 47 7.69 2.41 -5.73
C ARG A 47 8.67 1.29 -6.04
N ALA A 48 9.52 0.94 -5.07
CA ALA A 48 10.48 -0.15 -5.24
C ALA A 48 9.76 -1.49 -5.47
N ALA A 49 8.62 -1.71 -4.80
CA ALA A 49 7.77 -2.88 -4.98
C ALA A 49 7.08 -2.97 -6.35
N GLU A 50 7.02 -1.88 -7.13
CA GLU A 50 6.51 -1.92 -8.51
C GLU A 50 7.43 -2.73 -9.44
N THR A 51 8.74 -2.75 -9.16
CA THR A 51 9.74 -3.41 -10.01
C THR A 51 10.35 -4.65 -9.36
N ASP A 52 10.35 -4.73 -8.02
CA ASP A 52 10.91 -5.84 -7.26
C ASP A 52 9.89 -6.37 -6.24
N PRO A 53 9.29 -7.56 -6.48
CA PRO A 53 8.35 -8.18 -5.55
C PRO A 53 8.93 -8.44 -4.15
N ALA A 54 10.26 -8.54 -3.99
CA ALA A 54 10.88 -8.69 -2.68
C ALA A 54 10.68 -7.45 -1.78
N GLN A 55 10.36 -6.29 -2.36
CA GLN A 55 10.07 -5.06 -1.63
C GLN A 55 8.64 -4.99 -1.08
N LEU A 56 7.77 -5.97 -1.37
CA LEU A 56 6.42 -6.00 -0.80
C LEU A 56 6.45 -6.08 0.73
N GLU A 57 7.36 -6.86 1.31
CA GLU A 57 7.49 -6.98 2.76
C GLU A 57 8.04 -5.69 3.41
N PRO A 58 9.14 -5.07 2.91
CA PRO A 58 9.54 -3.73 3.32
C PRO A 58 8.42 -2.69 3.23
N ALA A 59 7.62 -2.70 2.16
CA ALA A 59 6.50 -1.77 2.01
C ALA A 59 5.40 -1.99 3.06
N LEU A 60 5.12 -3.24 3.43
CA LEU A 60 4.19 -3.56 4.52
C LEU A 60 4.71 -3.04 5.87
N ARG A 61 6.01 -3.22 6.14
CA ARG A 61 6.62 -2.71 7.38
C ARG A 61 6.57 -1.19 7.44
N ALA A 62 6.87 -0.50 6.34
CA ALA A 62 6.77 0.95 6.27
C ALA A 62 5.32 1.46 6.47
N LEU A 63 4.32 0.70 6.05
CA LEU A 63 2.91 0.99 6.36
C LEU A 63 2.62 0.87 7.88
N ASP A 64 3.17 -0.15 8.53
CA ASP A 64 2.98 -0.37 9.97
C ASP A 64 3.74 0.61 10.86
N GLU A 65 4.83 1.18 10.35
CA GLU A 65 5.61 2.24 11.01
C GLU A 65 4.95 3.63 10.95
N LEU A 66 3.93 3.81 10.11
CA LEU A 66 3.15 5.05 10.10
C LEU A 66 2.47 5.31 11.44
N ALA A 67 2.34 6.59 11.79
CA ALA A 67 1.51 6.98 12.92
C ALA A 67 0.10 6.41 12.77
N ALA A 68 -0.52 5.97 13.88
CA ALA A 68 -1.78 5.23 13.83
C ALA A 68 -2.90 5.97 13.06
N LEU A 69 -2.94 7.30 13.17
CA LEU A 69 -3.89 8.13 12.43
C LEU A 69 -3.64 8.10 10.92
N ASP A 70 -2.37 8.26 10.52
CA ASP A 70 -1.91 8.26 9.13
C ASP A 70 -2.17 6.91 8.47
N ARG A 71 -1.79 5.83 9.16
CA ARG A 71 -2.05 4.44 8.72
C ARG A 71 -3.53 4.22 8.47
N ARG A 72 -4.38 4.64 9.43
CA ARG A 72 -5.84 4.51 9.31
C ARG A 72 -6.38 5.30 8.14
N GLN A 73 -5.91 6.53 7.93
CA GLN A 73 -6.37 7.39 6.84
C GLN A 73 -6.03 6.79 5.47
N VAL A 74 -4.79 6.31 5.28
CA VAL A 74 -4.36 5.65 4.04
C VAL A 74 -5.20 4.40 3.77
N LEU A 75 -5.33 3.50 4.75
CA LEU A 75 -6.08 2.25 4.60
C LEU A 75 -7.56 2.49 4.34
N ALA A 76 -8.18 3.43 5.05
CA ALA A 76 -9.59 3.79 4.84
C ALA A 76 -9.81 4.33 3.41
N SER A 77 -8.93 5.22 2.96
CA SER A 77 -9.01 5.80 1.61
C SER A 77 -8.80 4.75 0.53
N PHE A 78 -7.84 3.84 0.72
CA PHE A 78 -7.59 2.73 -0.18
C PHE A 78 -8.79 1.77 -0.27
N ALA A 79 -9.36 1.42 0.89
CA ALA A 79 -10.54 0.57 0.97
C ALA A 79 -11.80 1.25 0.40
N ALA A 80 -11.90 2.57 0.46
CA ALA A 80 -13.00 3.33 -0.16
C ALA A 80 -12.87 3.33 -1.68
N LEU A 81 -11.65 3.55 -2.21
CA LEU A 81 -11.37 3.52 -3.65
C LEU A 81 -11.70 2.15 -4.28
N HIS A 82 -11.33 1.06 -3.62
CA HIS A 82 -11.47 -0.30 -4.17
C HIS A 82 -12.81 -0.98 -3.86
N ARG A 83 -13.65 -0.38 -3.02
CA ARG A 83 -14.99 -0.92 -2.77
C ARG A 83 -15.94 -0.78 -3.96
N GLY A 84 -15.59 0.06 -4.94
CA GLY A 84 -16.45 0.35 -6.09
C GLY A 84 -17.62 1.26 -5.70
N GLY A 85 -17.88 2.25 -6.56
CA GLY A 85 -19.03 3.13 -6.46
C GLY A 85 -20.35 2.34 -6.49
N ARG A 86 -21.35 2.89 -5.80
CA ARG A 86 -22.75 2.58 -6.07
C ARG A 86 -23.10 2.92 -7.51
#